data_AF-A0A066UZY3-F1
#
_entry.id   AF-A0A066UZY3-F1
#
_cell.length_a   1.000
_cell.length_b   1.000
_cell.length_c   1.000
_cell.angle_alpha   90.00
_cell.angle_beta   90.00
_cell.angle_gamma   90.00
#
_symmetry.space_group_name_H-M   'P 1'
#
loop_
_entity.id
_entity.type
_entity.pdbx_description
1 polymer ?
#
loop_
_entity_poly.entity_id
_entity_poly.type
_entity_poly.pdbx_seq_one_letter_code
_entity_poly.pdbx_strand_id
1 'polypeptide(L)'
;MRKLLPTILTTAVALTLHGCGGGGGGGGGSTSTPAATQSFSDISVPSSFEWSGSTSRDLTINVVSDVSQRDGEAAAIRGAHIVKLYSMSSDGTDSQPFYTGMTNSEGQLTNTLSLLDTWQGIELVALVRGNECISQVNSTDIADDLYVSCNIVLDAD
;
A
#
# COMPACT_ATOMS: atom_id res chain seq x y z
N MET A 1 -31.86 12.66 -52.59
CA MET A 1 -31.32 14.03 -52.73
C MET A 1 -29.82 14.01 -52.39
N ARG A 2 -29.12 15.07 -52.81
CA ARG A 2 -27.68 15.23 -53.06
C ARG A 2 -26.65 14.78 -51.99
N LYS A 3 -25.49 14.41 -52.54
CA LYS A 3 -24.13 14.27 -51.97
C LYS A 3 -23.70 15.45 -51.08
N LEU A 4 -22.73 15.23 -50.18
CA LEU A 4 -21.39 15.86 -50.14
C LEU A 4 -20.63 15.54 -48.82
N LEU A 5 -19.53 14.78 -48.90
CA LEU A 5 -18.29 15.03 -48.15
C LEU A 5 -17.55 16.20 -48.87
N PRO A 6 -16.62 17.00 -48.28
CA PRO A 6 -15.44 16.54 -47.50
C PRO A 6 -14.77 17.56 -46.50
N THR A 7 -13.64 17.13 -45.90
CA THR A 7 -12.43 17.89 -45.41
C THR A 7 -12.59 19.00 -44.35
N ILE A 8 -11.73 19.14 -43.32
CA ILE A 8 -10.50 19.98 -43.33
C ILE A 8 -9.73 19.92 -41.97
N LEU A 9 -8.39 19.86 -42.10
CA LEU A 9 -7.26 20.33 -41.26
C LEU A 9 -6.93 19.82 -39.84
N THR A 10 -5.87 19.03 -39.84
CA THR A 10 -4.66 19.06 -38.99
C THR A 10 -4.21 20.43 -38.44
N THR A 11 -3.77 20.44 -37.18
CA THR A 11 -2.56 21.17 -36.74
C THR A 11 -1.94 20.50 -35.52
N ALA A 12 -0.79 19.86 -35.74
CA ALA A 12 0.16 19.46 -34.70
C ALA A 12 1.01 20.68 -34.33
N VAL A 13 1.18 20.97 -33.05
CA VAL A 13 2.16 21.93 -32.55
C VAL A 13 3.23 21.14 -31.81
N ALA A 14 4.37 20.94 -32.48
CA ALA A 14 5.60 20.47 -31.87
C ALA A 14 6.31 21.67 -31.23
N LEU A 15 6.55 21.60 -29.92
CA LEU A 15 7.45 22.52 -29.21
C LEU A 15 8.79 21.80 -29.04
N THR A 16 9.71 22.07 -29.96
CA THR A 16 11.14 21.77 -29.80
C THR A 16 11.74 22.78 -28.83
N LEU A 17 12.11 22.35 -27.62
CA LEU A 17 13.09 23.08 -26.82
C LEU A 17 14.50 22.59 -27.17
N HIS A 18 15.33 23.51 -27.65
CA HIS A 18 16.78 23.38 -27.71
C HIS A 18 17.38 24.03 -26.47
N GLY A 19 18.11 23.26 -25.66
CA GLY A 19 19.21 23.72 -24.81
C GLY A 19 20.35 22.73 -25.04
N CYS A 20 21.45 23.09 -25.70
CA CYS A 20 22.54 23.98 -25.29
C CYS A 20 23.30 23.46 -24.06
N GLY A 21 24.53 22.98 -24.31
CA GLY A 21 25.53 22.57 -23.33
C GLY A 21 26.07 21.19 -23.69
N GLY A 22 27.35 20.94 -23.94
CA GLY A 22 28.59 21.66 -23.65
C GLY A 22 29.64 20.54 -23.54
N GLY A 23 30.72 20.63 -24.32
CA GLY A 23 31.62 19.51 -24.56
C GLY A 23 32.60 19.17 -23.43
N GLY A 24 33.18 17.98 -23.55
CA GLY A 24 34.61 17.74 -23.30
C GLY A 24 35.03 17.21 -21.93
N GLY A 25 35.95 16.24 -21.97
CA GLY A 25 36.97 16.03 -20.93
C GLY A 25 36.77 14.81 -20.05
N GLY A 26 37.68 13.84 -20.18
CA GLY A 26 37.71 12.63 -19.37
C GLY A 26 38.30 12.82 -17.97
N GLY A 27 38.33 11.72 -17.22
CA GLY A 27 38.99 11.62 -15.92
C GLY A 27 38.38 10.52 -15.07
N GLY A 28 39.13 9.43 -14.86
CA GLY A 28 38.77 8.39 -13.91
C GLY A 28 38.73 8.93 -12.48
N GLY A 29 37.78 8.44 -11.69
CA GLY A 29 37.64 8.77 -10.28
C GLY A 29 36.46 8.01 -9.69
N SER A 30 36.73 7.25 -8.64
CA SER A 30 35.80 6.40 -7.91
C SER A 30 34.45 7.08 -7.65
N THR A 31 33.35 6.41 -7.98
CA THR A 31 32.00 6.83 -7.62
C THR A 31 31.79 6.63 -6.13
N SER A 32 32.26 7.57 -5.31
CA SER A 32 31.73 7.78 -3.98
C SER A 32 30.34 8.39 -4.12
N THR A 33 29.31 7.62 -3.80
CA THR A 33 27.92 8.11 -3.67
C THR A 33 27.94 9.33 -2.75
N PRO A 34 27.49 10.52 -3.19
CA PRO A 34 27.43 11.66 -2.29
C PRO A 34 26.30 11.41 -1.29
N ALA A 35 26.63 11.38 0.00
CA ALA A 35 25.63 11.58 1.04
C ALA A 35 25.06 13.00 0.85
N ALA A 36 23.80 13.11 0.48
CA ALA A 36 23.14 14.39 0.30
C ALA A 36 22.91 15.06 1.65
N THR A 37 23.91 15.76 2.18
CA THR A 37 23.71 16.72 3.27
C THR A 37 23.22 18.03 2.65
N GLN A 38 21.98 18.04 2.17
CA GLN A 38 21.28 19.25 1.74
C GLN A 38 20.77 19.96 3.00
N SER A 39 21.56 20.86 3.58
CA SER A 39 21.07 21.77 4.61
C SER A 39 20.38 22.95 3.91
N PHE A 40 19.06 23.01 3.98
CA PHE A 40 18.30 24.15 3.48
C PHE A 40 18.29 25.25 4.55
N SER A 41 19.06 26.33 4.34
CA SER A 41 19.11 27.50 5.25
C SER A 41 17.79 28.28 5.31
N ASP A 42 16.95 28.13 4.27
CA ASP A 42 15.70 28.88 4.10
C ASP A 42 14.43 28.03 4.34
N ILE A 43 14.58 26.75 4.73
CA ILE A 43 13.43 25.89 5.02
C ILE A 43 13.36 25.67 6.53
N SER A 44 12.44 26.39 7.16
CA SER A 44 12.03 26.13 8.54
C SER A 44 11.08 24.93 8.53
N VAL A 45 11.61 23.73 8.74
CA VAL A 45 10.78 22.56 9.02
C VAL A 45 10.24 22.71 10.44
N PRO A 46 8.91 22.80 10.64
CA PRO A 46 8.35 22.86 11.98
C PRO A 46 8.80 21.65 12.79
N SER A 47 9.02 21.81 14.09
CA SER A 47 9.40 20.70 14.98
C SER A 47 8.35 19.59 15.07
N SER A 48 7.15 19.81 14.51
CA SER A 48 6.04 18.85 14.40
C SER A 48 5.96 18.17 13.03
N PHE A 49 6.94 18.37 12.15
CA PHE A 49 6.96 17.75 10.84
C PHE A 49 7.71 16.41 10.92
N GLU A 50 6.95 15.32 10.82
CA GLU A 50 7.48 13.95 10.79
C GLU A 50 7.97 13.64 9.37
N TRP A 51 9.29 13.53 9.18
CA TRP A 51 9.88 12.95 7.98
C TRP A 51 9.92 11.42 8.14
N SER A 52 8.91 10.71 7.66
CA SER A 52 8.99 9.26 7.50
C SER A 52 8.94 8.88 6.03
N GLY A 53 9.82 7.95 5.66
CA GLY A 53 9.67 7.25 4.38
C GLY A 53 8.40 6.41 4.40
N SER A 54 7.85 6.17 3.22
CA SER A 54 6.73 5.26 3.05
C SER A 54 7.04 4.27 1.94
N THR A 55 6.74 3.01 2.17
CA THR A 55 6.84 1.97 1.17
C THR A 55 5.44 1.53 0.76
N SER A 56 5.13 1.58 -0.54
CA SER A 56 3.89 1.00 -1.07
C SER A 56 4.06 -0.50 -1.30
N ARG A 57 3.09 -1.29 -0.85
CA ARG A 57 3.06 -2.74 -1.03
C ARG A 57 1.67 -3.20 -1.46
N ASP A 58 1.63 -4.20 -2.33
CA ASP A 58 0.39 -4.89 -2.68
C ASP A 58 0.16 -5.99 -1.65
N LEU A 59 -0.92 -5.86 -0.87
CA LEU A 59 -1.24 -6.78 0.22
C LEU A 59 -2.59 -7.44 -0.04
N THR A 60 -2.68 -8.73 0.26
CA THR A 60 -3.91 -9.53 0.29
C THR A 60 -4.19 -9.94 1.72
N ILE A 61 -5.31 -9.46 2.24
CA ILE A 61 -5.81 -9.82 3.57
C ILE A 61 -6.81 -10.96 3.40
N ASN A 62 -6.53 -12.09 4.02
CA ASN A 62 -7.34 -13.29 4.02
C ASN A 62 -8.06 -13.44 5.38
N VAL A 63 -9.38 -13.44 5.38
CA VAL A 63 -10.18 -13.70 6.59
C VAL A 63 -10.43 -15.20 6.69
N VAL A 64 -9.86 -15.84 7.71
CA VAL A 64 -9.84 -17.30 7.86
C VAL A 64 -10.39 -17.75 9.21
N SER A 65 -10.84 -18.99 9.27
CA SER A 65 -11.22 -19.67 10.51
C SER A 65 -10.00 -20.34 11.13
N ASP A 66 -9.78 -20.16 12.44
CA ASP A 66 -8.76 -20.88 13.21
C ASP A 66 -9.21 -22.28 13.66
N VAL A 67 -10.52 -22.54 13.67
CA VAL A 67 -11.13 -23.80 14.14
C VAL A 67 -11.55 -24.72 13.01
N SER A 68 -11.80 -24.19 11.81
CA SER A 68 -12.19 -24.97 10.64
C SER A 68 -11.04 -25.01 9.65
N GLN A 69 -10.71 -26.21 9.18
CA GLN A 69 -9.66 -26.43 8.19
C GLN A 69 -10.22 -27.07 6.92
N ARG A 70 -9.62 -26.75 5.78
CA ARG A 70 -9.80 -27.45 4.50
C ARG A 70 -8.42 -27.85 3.99
N ASP A 71 -8.24 -29.12 3.66
CA ASP A 71 -6.96 -29.67 3.19
C ASP A 71 -5.76 -29.42 4.13
N GLY A 72 -6.02 -29.33 5.44
CA GLY A 72 -5.01 -29.06 6.47
C GLY A 72 -4.67 -27.59 6.70
N GLU A 73 -5.27 -26.68 5.92
CA GLU A 73 -5.08 -25.23 6.04
C GLU A 73 -6.31 -24.53 6.65
N ALA A 74 -6.09 -23.38 7.26
CA ALA A 74 -7.15 -22.54 7.82
C ALA A 74 -8.21 -22.21 6.74
N ALA A 75 -9.47 -22.53 7.01
CA ALA A 75 -10.52 -22.39 6.01
C ALA A 75 -10.93 -20.92 5.85
N ALA A 76 -10.93 -20.42 4.61
CA ALA A 76 -11.40 -19.07 4.31
C ALA A 76 -12.87 -18.87 4.72
N ILE A 77 -13.13 -17.76 5.42
CA ILE A 77 -14.49 -17.34 5.78
C ILE A 77 -15.04 -16.51 4.62
N ARG A 78 -15.77 -17.18 3.75
CA ARG A 78 -16.39 -16.56 2.57
C ARG A 78 -17.38 -15.44 2.94
N GLY A 79 -17.53 -14.49 2.03
CA GLY A 79 -18.44 -13.36 2.16
C GLY A 79 -17.74 -12.02 2.38
N ALA A 80 -18.55 -10.96 2.33
CA ALA A 80 -18.10 -9.58 2.50
C ALA A 80 -18.02 -9.21 3.99
N HIS A 81 -16.81 -8.97 4.45
CA HIS A 81 -16.47 -8.59 5.83
C HIS A 81 -15.78 -7.24 5.80
N ILE A 82 -16.07 -6.39 6.77
CA ILE A 82 -15.36 -5.12 6.93
C ILE A 82 -14.00 -5.42 7.54
N VAL A 83 -12.93 -4.92 6.93
CA VAL A 83 -11.57 -5.04 7.43
C VAL A 83 -11.04 -3.64 7.69
N LYS A 84 -10.46 -3.43 8.86
CA LYS A 84 -9.79 -2.20 9.28
C LYS A 84 -8.33 -2.52 9.58
N LEU A 85 -7.44 -1.65 9.14
CA LEU A 85 -6.01 -1.77 9.40
C LEU A 85 -5.54 -0.56 10.20
N TYR A 86 -4.83 -0.83 11.28
CA TYR A 86 -4.28 0.14 12.21
C TYR A 86 -2.76 0.04 12.22
N SER A 87 -2.10 1.17 12.36
CA SER A 87 -0.66 1.23 12.55
C SER A 87 -0.30 0.95 13.99
N MET A 88 0.82 0.25 14.19
CA MET A 88 1.37 -0.02 15.51
C MET A 88 2.70 0.72 15.66
N SER A 89 2.91 1.32 16.82
CA SER A 89 4.15 2.01 17.21
C SER A 89 4.59 1.56 18.60
N SER A 90 5.69 2.12 19.11
CA SER A 90 6.14 1.87 20.50
C SER A 90 5.11 2.29 21.54
N ASP A 91 4.24 3.25 21.21
CA ASP A 91 3.25 3.82 22.13
C ASP A 91 1.93 3.05 22.09
N GLY A 92 1.82 2.04 21.21
CA GLY A 92 0.65 1.17 21.05
C GLY A 92 0.08 1.18 19.63
N THR A 93 -1.13 0.63 19.51
CA THR A 93 -1.92 0.65 18.28
C THR A 93 -2.65 1.99 18.15
N ASP A 94 -2.61 2.60 16.97
CA ASP A 94 -3.33 3.84 16.70
C ASP A 94 -4.84 3.66 16.86
N SER A 95 -5.52 4.69 17.37
CA SER A 95 -6.98 4.63 17.59
C SER A 95 -7.80 4.75 16.30
N GLN A 96 -7.19 5.24 15.21
CA GLN A 96 -7.85 5.40 13.92
C GLN A 96 -7.23 4.46 12.90
N PRO A 97 -8.06 3.76 12.10
CA PRO A 97 -7.51 2.93 11.05
C PRO A 97 -6.97 3.82 9.93
N PHE A 98 -5.76 3.53 9.46
CA PHE A 98 -5.23 4.18 8.27
C PHE A 98 -5.89 3.65 6.99
N TYR A 99 -6.52 2.48 7.06
CA TYR A 99 -7.26 1.88 5.96
C TYR A 99 -8.50 1.13 6.43
N THR A 100 -9.58 1.21 5.64
CA THR A 100 -10.80 0.42 5.82
C THR A 100 -11.28 -0.06 4.46
N GLY A 101 -11.60 -1.34 4.36
CA GLY A 101 -12.11 -1.95 3.13
C GLY A 101 -13.07 -3.10 3.42
N MET A 102 -13.49 -3.77 2.35
CA MET A 102 -14.44 -4.88 2.41
C MET A 102 -13.91 -6.05 1.60
N THR A 103 -13.97 -7.26 2.15
CA THR A 103 -13.57 -8.47 1.43
C THR A 103 -14.52 -8.81 0.28
N ASN A 104 -14.02 -9.54 -0.70
CA ASN A 104 -14.79 -10.15 -1.78
C ASN A 104 -15.58 -11.40 -1.30
N SER A 105 -16.24 -12.09 -2.22
CA SER A 105 -17.01 -13.31 -1.92
C SER A 105 -16.16 -14.46 -1.35
N GLU A 106 -14.85 -14.45 -1.57
CA GLU A 106 -13.91 -15.47 -1.10
C GLU A 106 -13.34 -15.15 0.29
N GLY A 107 -13.69 -14.00 0.87
CA GLY A 107 -13.15 -13.56 2.16
C GLY A 107 -11.79 -12.86 2.04
N GLN A 108 -11.45 -12.36 0.85
CA GLN A 108 -10.16 -11.71 0.57
C GLN A 108 -10.31 -10.22 0.27
N LEU A 109 -9.32 -9.43 0.69
CA LEU A 109 -9.20 -8.01 0.38
C LEU A 109 -7.79 -7.72 -0.13
N THR A 110 -7.67 -7.38 -1.41
CA THR A 110 -6.39 -6.99 -2.02
C THR A 110 -6.35 -5.49 -2.24
N ASN A 111 -5.28 -4.82 -1.80
CA ASN A 111 -5.06 -3.41 -2.07
C ASN A 111 -3.57 -3.03 -2.01
N THR A 112 -3.20 -1.96 -2.72
CA THR A 112 -1.91 -1.30 -2.58
C THR A 112 -1.97 -0.35 -1.38
N LEU A 113 -1.14 -0.60 -0.37
CA LEU A 113 -1.10 0.15 0.87
C LEU A 113 0.27 0.83 1.05
N SER A 114 0.26 2.10 1.46
CA SER A 114 1.47 2.84 1.83
C SER A 114 1.72 2.68 3.32
N LEU A 115 2.79 1.97 3.66
CA LEU A 115 3.20 1.72 5.05
C LEU A 115 4.34 2.66 5.40
N LEU A 116 4.25 3.34 6.54
CA LEU A 116 5.33 4.21 7.00
C LEU A 116 6.47 3.37 7.59
N ASP A 117 7.71 3.75 7.28
CA ASP A 117 8.90 3.05 7.76
C ASP A 117 9.09 3.17 9.29
N THR A 118 8.35 4.08 9.93
CA THR A 118 8.36 4.28 11.39
C THR A 118 7.41 3.33 12.14
N TRP A 119 6.54 2.61 11.44
CA TRP A 119 5.62 1.67 12.08
C TRP A 119 6.35 0.41 12.54
N GLN A 120 6.02 -0.06 13.74
CA GLN A 120 6.53 -1.33 14.27
C GLN A 120 5.78 -2.52 13.71
N GLY A 121 4.55 -2.31 13.21
CA GLY A 121 3.70 -3.34 12.64
C GLY A 121 2.33 -2.78 12.27
N ILE A 122 1.42 -3.68 11.96
CA ILE A 122 0.01 -3.39 11.68
C ILE A 122 -0.90 -4.33 12.46
N GLU A 123 -2.01 -3.78 12.94
CA GLU A 123 -3.12 -4.55 13.50
C GLU A 123 -4.25 -4.62 12.47
N LEU A 124 -4.70 -5.84 12.19
CA LEU A 124 -5.78 -6.14 11.29
C LEU A 124 -7.01 -6.52 12.11
N VAL A 125 -8.12 -5.85 11.87
CA VAL A 125 -9.40 -6.12 12.51
C VAL A 125 -10.45 -6.44 11.46
N ALA A 126 -10.99 -7.67 11.47
CA ALA A 126 -12.09 -8.07 10.61
C ALA A 126 -13.39 -8.17 11.42
N LEU A 127 -14.46 -7.54 10.94
CA LEU A 127 -15.81 -7.71 11.47
C LEU A 127 -16.52 -8.84 10.72
N VAL A 128 -16.66 -9.98 11.39
CA VAL A 128 -17.29 -11.18 10.83
C VAL A 128 -18.49 -11.57 11.68
N ARG A 129 -19.69 -11.54 11.08
CA ARG A 129 -20.96 -11.85 11.77
C ARG A 129 -21.18 -11.06 13.07
N GLY A 130 -20.67 -9.83 13.14
CA GLY A 130 -20.75 -8.96 14.32
C GLY A 130 -19.66 -9.19 15.38
N ASN A 131 -18.75 -10.14 15.17
CA ASN A 131 -17.58 -10.35 16.01
C ASN A 131 -16.34 -9.68 15.40
N GLU A 132 -15.48 -9.13 16.25
CA GLU A 132 -14.18 -8.60 15.84
C GLU A 132 -13.12 -9.69 15.98
N CYS A 133 -12.46 -9.99 14.86
CA CYS A 133 -11.29 -10.87 14.81
C CYS A 133 -10.06 -9.98 14.65
N ILE A 134 -9.06 -10.16 15.51
CA ILE A 134 -7.90 -9.29 15.58
C ILE A 134 -6.65 -10.12 15.29
N SER A 135 -5.75 -9.59 14.47
CA SER A 135 -4.43 -10.18 14.20
C SER A 135 -3.40 -9.07 14.12
N GLN A 136 -2.21 -9.30 14.68
CA GLN A 136 -1.13 -8.32 14.67
C GLN A 136 0.06 -8.89 13.90
N VAL A 137 0.68 -8.05 13.09
CA VAL A 137 1.82 -8.43 12.23
C VAL A 137 2.93 -7.41 12.42
N ASN A 138 4.12 -7.85 12.83
CA ASN A 138 5.27 -6.97 12.96
C ASN A 138 5.75 -6.52 11.58
N SER A 139 6.37 -5.35 11.50
CA SER A 139 6.91 -4.75 10.27
C SER A 139 7.83 -5.69 9.48
N THR A 140 8.59 -6.54 10.17
CA THR A 140 9.48 -7.55 9.56
C THR A 140 8.74 -8.72 8.92
N ASP A 141 7.51 -8.97 9.37
CA ASP A 141 6.71 -10.14 9.02
C ASP A 141 5.57 -9.79 8.05
N ILE A 142 5.48 -8.52 7.62
CA ILE A 142 4.52 -8.08 6.60
C ILE A 142 4.91 -8.68 5.25
N ALA A 143 4.27 -9.80 4.93
CA ALA A 143 4.30 -10.46 3.62
C ALA A 143 3.13 -10.00 2.74
N ASP A 144 3.15 -10.41 1.48
CA ASP A 144 2.09 -10.09 0.49
C ASP A 144 0.73 -10.69 0.91
N ASP A 145 0.74 -11.83 1.59
CA ASP A 145 -0.45 -12.47 2.16
C ASP A 145 -0.47 -12.34 3.68
N LEU A 146 -1.52 -11.71 4.19
CA LEU A 146 -1.78 -11.54 5.62
C LEU A 146 -3.08 -12.26 6.00
N TYR A 147 -3.16 -12.71 7.24
CA TYR A 147 -4.28 -13.52 7.73
C TYR A 147 -4.92 -12.86 8.93
N VAL A 148 -6.24 -12.75 8.91
CA VAL A 148 -7.06 -12.40 10.07
C VAL A 148 -7.78 -13.66 10.51
N SER A 149 -7.33 -14.20 11.64
CA SER A 149 -7.87 -15.45 12.20
C SER A 149 -9.08 -15.18 13.07
N CYS A 150 -10.17 -15.89 12.78
CA CYS A 150 -11.45 -15.79 13.48
C CYS A 150 -11.83 -17.14 14.11
N ASN A 151 -12.26 -17.10 15.37
CA ASN A 151 -12.88 -18.26 16.04
C ASN A 151 -14.33 -18.45 15.61
N ILE A 152 -14.50 -18.96 14.39
CA ILE A 152 -15.79 -19.22 13.77
C ILE A 152 -15.76 -20.60 13.14
N VAL A 153 -16.64 -21.49 13.63
CA VAL A 153 -16.86 -22.80 13.00
C VAL A 153 -17.60 -22.60 11.68
N LEU A 154 -17.00 -23.09 10.59
CA LEU A 154 -17.62 -23.21 9.29
C LEU A 154 -18.25 -24.58 9.16
N ASP A 155 -19.48 -24.62 8.69
CA ASP A 155 -20.14 -25.88 8.35
C ASP A 155 -19.37 -26.55 7.21
N ALA A 156 -19.23 -27.88 7.29
CA ALA A 156 -18.75 -28.67 6.16
C ALA A 156 -19.83 -28.64 5.08
N ASP A 157 -19.48 -28.14 3.89
CA ASP A 157 -20.34 -28.22 2.70
C ASP A 157 -20.61 -29.68 2.31
#